data_AF-A0AA40T416-F1
#
_entry.id   AF-A0AA40T416-F1
#
_cell.length_a   1.000
_cell.length_b   1.000
_cell.length_c   1.000
_cell.angle_alpha   90.00
_cell.angle_beta   90.00
_cell.angle_gamma   90.00
#
_symmetry.space_group_name_H-M   'P 1'
#
loop_
_entity.id
_entity.type
_entity.pdbx_description
1 polymer ?
#
loop_
_entity_poly.entity_id
_entity_poly.type
_entity_poly.pdbx_seq_one_letter_code
_entity_poly.pdbx_strand_id
1 'polypeptide(L)'
;MTLEPNQLNLFSDLTLTPACRAGALVMSLEALLRWKSQILDYQQRARESKPPQQTALFDIAPNHCDPDQIDPLLLRLMPMSFYRMPADSPGDACLYFVVDSAAGLILYVGETCRSNKRWKGIHACKDYIASYQDLHYRYGIQTAVNAGFWWDAPVERKPRQELELNLILKWRSPFNKENWERWGQPFG
;
A
#
# COMPACT_ATOMS: atom_id res chain seq x y z
N MET A 1 -29.64 42.42 -36.86
CA MET A 1 -28.33 41.77 -36.65
C MET A 1 -28.52 40.68 -35.62
N THR A 2 -28.73 39.45 -36.08
CA THR A 2 -28.92 38.26 -35.26
C THR A 2 -27.57 37.53 -35.19
N LEU A 3 -27.06 37.33 -33.98
CA LEU A 3 -25.84 36.58 -33.71
C LEU A 3 -26.18 35.09 -33.68
N GLU A 4 -25.61 34.32 -34.61
CA GLU A 4 -25.64 32.86 -34.61
C GLU A 4 -24.74 32.30 -33.49
N PRO A 5 -25.21 31.39 -32.63
CA PRO A 5 -24.36 30.69 -31.68
C PRO A 5 -23.82 29.40 -32.32
N ASN A 6 -22.77 29.51 -33.13
CA ASN A 6 -22.12 28.34 -33.70
C ASN A 6 -21.11 27.75 -32.68
N GLN A 7 -21.62 27.06 -31.65
CA GLN A 7 -20.77 26.21 -30.80
C GLN A 7 -20.38 24.96 -31.59
N LEU A 8 -19.13 24.94 -32.06
CA LEU A 8 -18.52 23.79 -32.73
C LEU A 8 -18.46 22.59 -31.76
N ASN A 9 -19.24 21.54 -32.03
CA ASN A 9 -19.12 20.25 -31.36
C ASN A 9 -17.81 19.58 -31.81
N LEU A 10 -16.75 19.77 -31.03
CA LEU A 10 -15.40 19.29 -31.36
C LEU A 10 -15.25 17.76 -31.36
N PHE A 11 -16.29 17.01 -31.01
CA PHE A 11 -16.22 15.56 -30.74
C PHE A 11 -17.31 14.72 -31.44
N SER A 12 -18.13 15.30 -32.32
CA SER A 12 -19.24 14.58 -32.95
C SER A 12 -18.82 13.48 -33.94
N ASP A 13 -17.58 13.52 -34.45
CA ASP A 13 -17.09 12.58 -35.48
C ASP A 13 -16.14 11.50 -34.95
N LEU A 14 -15.96 11.40 -33.62
CA LEU A 14 -15.14 10.35 -33.04
C LEU A 14 -15.98 9.09 -32.83
N THR A 15 -16.05 8.23 -33.85
CA THR A 15 -16.34 6.81 -33.65
C THR A 15 -15.18 6.20 -32.86
N LEU A 16 -15.24 6.31 -31.55
CA LEU A 16 -14.35 5.61 -30.63
C LEU A 16 -14.68 4.13 -30.71
N THR A 17 -14.02 3.40 -31.59
CA THR A 17 -13.98 1.94 -31.53
C THR A 17 -13.36 1.60 -30.18
N PRO A 18 -14.07 0.89 -29.27
CA PRO A 18 -13.45 0.42 -28.04
C PRO A 18 -12.31 -0.50 -28.47
N ALA A 19 -11.07 -0.09 -28.22
CA ALA A 19 -9.95 -1.01 -28.32
C ALA A 19 -10.28 -2.18 -27.38
N CYS A 20 -10.54 -3.36 -27.93
CA CYS A 20 -10.69 -4.58 -27.17
C CYS A 20 -9.33 -4.83 -26.50
N ARG A 21 -9.16 -4.31 -25.28
CA ARG A 21 -8.00 -4.62 -24.46
C ARG A 21 -8.03 -6.13 -24.32
N ALA A 22 -7.02 -6.80 -24.88
CA ALA A 22 -6.79 -8.22 -24.65
C ALA A 22 -7.00 -8.46 -23.15
N GLY A 23 -7.96 -9.34 -22.81
CA GLY A 23 -8.45 -9.47 -21.45
C GLY A 23 -7.28 -9.71 -20.51
N ALA A 24 -6.97 -8.71 -19.68
CA ALA A 24 -6.02 -8.91 -18.60
C ALA A 24 -6.52 -10.10 -17.79
N LEU A 25 -5.64 -11.05 -17.47
CA LEU A 25 -5.97 -12.18 -16.61
C LEU A 25 -6.40 -11.62 -15.25
N VAL A 26 -7.71 -11.50 -15.05
CA VAL A 26 -8.29 -11.00 -13.80
C VAL A 26 -8.40 -12.18 -12.84
N MET A 27 -7.80 -12.06 -11.66
CA MET A 27 -7.90 -13.07 -10.60
C MET A 27 -9.38 -13.36 -10.28
N SER A 28 -9.76 -14.65 -10.26
CA SER A 28 -11.12 -15.07 -9.91
C SER A 28 -11.45 -14.77 -8.45
N LEU A 29 -12.75 -14.76 -8.09
CA LEU A 29 -13.19 -14.59 -6.71
C LEU A 29 -12.54 -15.63 -5.77
N GLU A 30 -12.57 -16.91 -6.14
CA GLU A 30 -11.96 -17.97 -5.33
C GLU A 30 -10.46 -17.79 -5.16
N ALA A 31 -9.76 -17.38 -6.21
CA ALA A 31 -8.33 -17.11 -6.15
C ALA A 31 -8.03 -15.90 -5.24
N LEU A 32 -8.83 -14.84 -5.32
CA LEU A 32 -8.71 -13.66 -4.44
C LEU A 32 -8.91 -14.04 -2.98
N LEU A 33 -9.97 -14.78 -2.65
CA LEU A 33 -10.25 -15.20 -1.28
C LEU A 33 -9.15 -16.10 -0.71
N ARG A 34 -8.68 -17.07 -1.51
CA ARG A 34 -7.57 -17.95 -1.13
C ARG A 34 -6.29 -17.16 -0.88
N TRP A 35 -5.96 -16.26 -1.80
CA TRP A 35 -4.79 -15.39 -1.70
C TRP A 35 -4.83 -14.52 -0.44
N LYS A 36 -5.98 -13.86 -0.16
CA LYS A 36 -6.17 -13.08 1.08
C LYS A 36 -6.04 -13.95 2.33
N SER A 37 -6.64 -15.13 2.34
CA SER A 37 -6.59 -16.04 3.49
C SER A 37 -5.14 -16.42 3.82
N GLN A 38 -4.34 -16.81 2.82
CA GLN A 38 -2.95 -17.22 3.04
C GLN A 38 -2.09 -16.10 3.65
N ILE A 39 -2.31 -14.86 3.21
CA ILE A 39 -1.62 -13.68 3.74
C ILE A 39 -2.09 -13.38 5.16
N LEU A 40 -3.40 -13.41 5.40
CA LEU A 40 -3.99 -13.16 6.71
C LEU A 40 -3.48 -14.17 7.75
N ASP A 41 -3.51 -15.46 7.42
CA ASP A 41 -3.02 -16.54 8.28
C ASP A 41 -1.54 -16.38 8.61
N TYR A 42 -0.74 -15.87 7.67
CA TYR A 42 0.66 -15.56 7.93
C TYR A 42 0.80 -14.34 8.86
N GLN A 43 0.08 -13.24 8.57
CA GLN A 43 0.18 -11.99 9.32
C GLN A 43 -0.34 -12.12 10.75
N GLN A 44 -1.38 -12.91 10.99
CA GLN A 44 -1.87 -13.24 12.33
C GLN A 44 -0.80 -13.98 13.14
N ARG A 45 -0.18 -15.01 12.54
CA ARG A 45 0.94 -15.73 13.20
C ARG A 45 2.13 -14.82 13.48
N ALA A 46 2.49 -13.93 12.55
CA ALA A 46 3.58 -12.96 12.74
C ALA A 46 3.29 -11.93 13.85
N ARG A 47 2.00 -11.66 14.11
CA ARG A 47 1.56 -10.78 15.19
C ARG A 47 1.62 -11.47 16.56
N GLU A 48 1.27 -12.74 16.62
CA GLU A 48 1.25 -13.54 17.86
C GLU A 48 2.63 -14.13 18.21
N SER A 49 3.49 -14.32 17.21
CA SER A 49 4.83 -14.86 17.42
C SER A 49 5.66 -13.92 18.29
N LYS A 50 6.19 -14.45 19.38
CA LYS A 50 7.21 -13.73 20.15
C LYS A 50 8.47 -13.57 19.31
N PRO A 51 9.17 -12.44 19.42
CA PRO A 51 10.49 -12.28 18.81
C PRO A 51 11.37 -13.46 19.22
N PRO A 52 12.12 -14.08 18.29
CA PRO A 52 13.19 -14.97 18.72
C PRO A 52 14.13 -14.16 19.63
N GLN A 53 14.33 -14.60 20.86
CA GLN A 53 15.33 -14.02 21.75
C GLN A 53 16.71 -14.35 21.20
N GLN A 54 17.19 -13.54 20.26
CA GLN A 54 18.58 -13.60 19.84
C GLN A 54 19.43 -12.96 20.94
N THR A 55 20.05 -13.79 21.78
CA THR A 55 21.17 -13.34 22.63
C THR A 55 22.30 -12.91 21.70
N ALA A 56 22.51 -11.61 21.56
CA ALA A 56 23.58 -11.07 20.75
C ALA A 56 24.94 -11.54 21.32
N LEU A 57 25.77 -12.15 20.49
CA LEU A 57 27.14 -12.58 20.85
C LEU A 57 28.14 -11.41 20.90
N PHE A 58 27.73 -10.23 20.44
CA PHE A 58 28.47 -8.97 20.49
C PHE A 58 27.49 -7.84 20.81
N ASP A 59 27.95 -6.80 21.52
CA ASP A 59 27.17 -5.58 21.78
C ASP A 59 26.94 -4.83 20.46
N ILE A 60 25.81 -5.13 19.80
CA ILE A 60 25.34 -4.35 18.66
C ILE A 60 24.75 -3.05 19.21
N ALA A 61 25.13 -1.92 18.61
CA ALA A 61 24.57 -0.61 18.96
C ALA A 61 23.04 -0.69 19.05
N PRO A 62 22.40 0.00 20.01
CA PRO A 62 20.96 -0.11 20.20
C PRO A 62 20.24 0.28 18.91
N ASN A 63 19.40 -0.62 18.39
CA ASN A 63 18.52 -0.33 17.27
C ASN A 63 17.63 0.88 17.65
N HIS A 64 17.52 1.87 16.77
CA HIS A 64 16.68 3.08 16.98
C HIS A 64 15.26 2.72 17.42
N CYS A 65 14.71 1.64 16.87
CA CYS A 65 13.41 1.10 17.25
C CYS A 65 13.41 -0.42 17.06
N ASP A 66 12.71 -1.13 17.95
CA ASP A 66 12.42 -2.56 17.80
C ASP A 66 11.26 -2.74 16.81
N PRO A 67 11.46 -3.38 15.65
CA PRO A 67 10.39 -3.64 14.67
C PRO A 67 9.21 -4.41 15.27
N ASP A 68 9.43 -5.14 16.38
CA ASP A 68 8.38 -5.91 17.02
C ASP A 68 7.34 -5.09 17.77
N GLN A 69 7.65 -3.83 18.09
CA GLN A 69 6.73 -2.89 18.71
C GLN A 69 5.76 -2.22 17.73
N ILE A 70 6.02 -2.34 16.42
CA ILE A 70 5.23 -1.66 15.39
C ILE A 70 4.17 -2.62 14.85
N ASP A 71 2.93 -2.45 15.31
CA ASP A 71 1.74 -3.09 14.75
C ASP A 71 0.96 -2.09 13.87
N PRO A 72 1.00 -2.24 12.52
CA PRO A 72 0.34 -1.32 11.61
C PRO A 72 -1.19 -1.24 11.79
N LEU A 73 -1.82 -2.30 12.31
CA LEU A 73 -3.27 -2.36 12.51
C LEU A 73 -3.72 -1.59 13.77
N LEU A 74 -2.78 -1.22 14.64
CA LEU A 74 -3.04 -0.40 15.84
C LEU A 74 -2.75 1.09 15.63
N LEU A 75 -2.22 1.47 14.47
CA LEU A 75 -1.94 2.85 14.15
C LEU A 75 -3.23 3.64 13.90
N ARG A 76 -3.15 4.96 14.09
CA ARG A 76 -4.22 5.86 13.62
C ARG A 76 -4.31 5.79 12.10
N LEU A 77 -5.43 5.27 11.62
CA LEU A 77 -5.68 5.13 10.20
C LEU A 77 -6.22 6.42 9.58
N MET A 78 -5.70 6.73 8.40
CA MET A 78 -6.08 7.85 7.57
C MET A 78 -6.74 7.34 6.28
N PRO A 79 -7.73 8.05 5.72
CA PRO A 79 -8.28 7.70 4.42
C PRO A 79 -7.19 7.83 3.35
N MET A 80 -7.22 6.98 2.32
CA MET A 80 -6.24 7.03 1.23
C MET A 80 -6.20 8.38 0.51
N SER A 81 -7.22 9.23 0.64
CA SER A 81 -7.23 10.60 0.13
C SER A 81 -6.31 11.59 0.87
N PHE A 82 -5.63 11.19 1.95
CA PHE A 82 -4.82 12.07 2.79
C PHE A 82 -3.83 12.95 2.00
N TYR A 83 -3.24 12.42 0.93
CA TYR A 83 -2.24 13.13 0.12
C TYR A 83 -2.80 14.29 -0.71
N ARG A 84 -4.13 14.41 -0.81
CA ARG A 84 -4.82 15.53 -1.46
C ARG A 84 -4.93 16.75 -0.54
N MET A 85 -4.68 16.59 0.76
CA MET A 85 -4.75 17.70 1.70
C MET A 85 -3.61 18.70 1.44
N PRO A 86 -3.88 20.01 1.54
CA PRO A 86 -2.84 21.02 1.53
C PRO A 86 -1.88 20.77 2.71
N ALA A 87 -0.60 21.03 2.48
CA ALA A 87 0.43 20.86 3.50
C ALA A 87 1.50 21.92 3.30
N ASP A 88 1.84 22.60 4.38
CA ASP A 88 2.75 23.76 4.37
C ASP A 88 4.23 23.33 4.41
N SER A 89 4.51 22.06 4.67
CA SER A 89 5.85 21.49 4.70
C SER A 89 5.97 20.25 3.80
N PRO A 90 7.20 19.88 3.37
CA PRO A 90 7.47 18.61 2.69
C PRO A 90 7.10 17.36 3.50
N GLY A 91 6.85 17.50 4.80
CA GLY A 91 6.61 16.42 5.75
C GLY A 91 7.89 15.90 6.41
N ASP A 92 7.73 14.92 7.28
CA ASP A 92 8.78 14.36 8.13
C ASP A 92 9.20 12.96 7.68
N ALA A 93 10.24 12.44 8.34
CA ALA A 93 10.62 11.03 8.23
C ALA A 93 9.58 10.14 8.91
N CYS A 94 9.10 9.14 8.19
CA CYS A 94 8.14 8.18 8.72
C CYS A 94 8.23 6.84 7.98
N LEU A 95 7.70 5.82 8.63
CA LEU A 95 7.23 4.62 7.93
C LEU A 95 5.74 4.79 7.68
N TYR A 96 5.28 4.30 6.53
CA TYR A 96 3.87 4.29 6.19
C TYR A 96 3.43 2.90 5.78
N PHE A 97 2.18 2.61 6.10
CA PHE A 97 1.56 1.31 5.90
C PHE A 97 0.28 1.50 5.11
N VAL A 98 0.03 0.63 4.16
CA VAL A 98 -1.29 0.50 3.53
C VAL A 98 -1.93 -0.74 4.11
N VAL A 99 -3.14 -0.60 4.66
CA VAL A 99 -3.88 -1.69 5.28
C VAL A 99 -5.28 -1.78 4.69
N ASP A 100 -5.81 -2.99 4.57
CA ASP A 100 -7.26 -3.21 4.43
C ASP A 100 -7.83 -3.48 5.82
N SER A 101 -8.36 -2.45 6.45
CA SER A 101 -8.85 -2.50 7.83
C SER A 101 -10.09 -3.37 7.99
N ALA A 102 -10.88 -3.56 6.91
CA ALA A 102 -12.02 -4.48 6.93
C ALA A 102 -11.58 -5.94 7.00
N ALA A 103 -10.42 -6.27 6.42
CA ALA A 103 -9.85 -7.62 6.42
C ALA A 103 -8.76 -7.84 7.48
N GLY A 104 -8.29 -6.77 8.14
CA GLY A 104 -7.12 -6.83 9.03
C GLY A 104 -5.83 -7.18 8.30
N LEU A 105 -5.68 -6.76 7.04
CA LEU A 105 -4.53 -7.09 6.19
C LEU A 105 -3.56 -5.92 6.06
N ILE A 106 -2.27 -6.20 6.16
CA ILE A 106 -1.19 -5.25 5.87
C ILE A 106 -0.76 -5.47 4.42
N LEU A 107 -1.11 -4.53 3.55
CA LEU A 107 -0.94 -4.65 2.10
C LEU A 107 0.43 -4.15 1.63
N TYR A 108 0.95 -3.08 2.24
CA TYR A 108 2.21 -2.45 1.85
C TYR A 108 2.91 -1.81 3.04
N VAL A 109 4.24 -1.83 3.03
CA VAL A 109 5.13 -1.12 3.95
C VAL A 109 6.06 -0.25 3.12
N GLY A 110 6.27 1.00 3.53
CA GLY A 110 7.22 1.89 2.88
C GLY A 110 7.85 2.92 3.82
N GLU A 111 8.99 3.49 3.43
CA GLU A 111 9.62 4.64 4.08
C GLU A 111 9.54 5.93 3.27
N THR A 112 9.57 7.06 3.97
CA THR A 112 9.86 8.35 3.34
C THR A 112 10.47 9.33 4.31
N CYS A 113 11.25 10.28 3.78
CA CYS A 113 11.66 11.51 4.49
C CYS A 113 10.79 12.74 4.13
N ARG A 114 9.74 12.55 3.34
CA ARG A 114 8.87 13.63 2.82
C ARG A 114 7.41 13.17 2.77
N SER A 115 6.83 12.91 3.94
CA SER A 115 5.47 12.34 4.08
C SER A 115 4.39 13.08 3.28
N ASN A 116 4.48 14.41 3.15
CA ASN A 116 3.51 15.22 2.42
C ASN A 116 3.76 15.30 0.90
N LYS A 117 4.92 14.82 0.41
CA LYS A 117 5.24 14.79 -1.02
C LYS A 117 5.20 13.38 -1.62
N ARG A 118 5.55 12.35 -0.85
CA ARG A 118 5.71 10.96 -1.34
C ARG A 118 4.50 10.45 -2.13
N TRP A 119 3.30 10.81 -1.69
CA TRP A 119 2.05 10.35 -2.27
C TRP A 119 1.40 11.34 -3.26
N LYS A 120 1.99 12.51 -3.55
CA LYS A 120 1.41 13.49 -4.50
C LYS A 120 1.66 13.16 -5.98
N GLY A 121 2.59 12.23 -6.28
CA GLY A 121 2.94 11.83 -7.66
C GLY A 121 2.59 10.38 -8.00
N ILE A 122 3.29 9.84 -9.01
CA ILE A 122 3.26 8.43 -9.40
C ILE A 122 3.83 7.59 -8.27
N HIS A 123 3.10 6.55 -7.89
CA HIS A 123 3.52 5.64 -6.84
C HIS A 123 2.94 4.26 -7.17
N ALA A 124 3.79 3.29 -7.52
CA ALA A 124 3.35 1.98 -8.01
C ALA A 124 2.34 1.28 -7.09
N CYS A 125 2.46 1.44 -5.76
CA CYS A 125 1.47 0.92 -4.81
C CYS A 125 0.04 1.44 -5.07
N LYS A 126 -0.16 2.65 -5.62
CA LYS A 126 -1.49 3.17 -5.97
C LYS A 126 -2.18 2.32 -7.03
N ASP A 127 -1.44 1.81 -8.00
CA ASP A 127 -1.99 0.97 -9.06
C ASP A 127 -2.41 -0.39 -8.49
N TYR A 128 -1.59 -0.96 -7.59
CA TYR A 128 -1.94 -2.17 -6.83
C TYR A 128 -3.19 -1.97 -5.97
N ILE A 129 -3.30 -0.83 -5.25
CA ILE A 129 -4.48 -0.48 -4.46
C ILE A 129 -5.72 -0.36 -5.36
N ALA A 130 -5.61 0.30 -6.51
CA ALA A 130 -6.71 0.48 -7.44
C ALA A 130 -7.21 -0.87 -7.98
N SER A 131 -6.30 -1.74 -8.42
CA SER A 131 -6.64 -3.10 -8.88
C SER A 131 -7.25 -3.95 -7.77
N TYR A 132 -6.72 -3.86 -6.55
CA TYR A 132 -7.27 -4.54 -5.38
C TYR A 132 -8.72 -4.09 -5.10
N GLN A 133 -8.97 -2.78 -5.07
CA GLN A 133 -10.31 -2.23 -4.82
C GLN A 133 -11.29 -2.54 -5.95
N ASP A 134 -10.86 -2.49 -7.21
CA ASP A 134 -11.69 -2.85 -8.38
C ASP A 134 -12.20 -4.29 -8.29
N LEU A 135 -11.32 -5.24 -7.94
CA LEU A 135 -11.70 -6.63 -7.77
C LEU A 135 -12.72 -6.84 -6.65
N HIS A 136 -12.52 -6.16 -5.52
CA HIS A 136 -13.44 -6.27 -4.40
C HIS A 136 -14.81 -5.69 -4.74
N TYR A 137 -14.83 -4.54 -5.42
CA TYR A 137 -16.06 -3.95 -5.93
C TYR A 137 -16.77 -4.90 -6.90
N ARG A 138 -16.06 -5.47 -7.87
CA ARG A 138 -16.60 -6.40 -8.88
C ARG A 138 -17.24 -7.64 -8.26
N TYR A 139 -16.65 -8.17 -7.20
CA TYR A 139 -17.15 -9.36 -6.53
C TYR A 139 -18.03 -9.07 -5.30
N GLY A 140 -18.34 -7.81 -5.01
CA GLY A 140 -19.16 -7.42 -3.85
C GLY A 140 -18.52 -7.74 -2.50
N ILE A 141 -17.18 -7.80 -2.43
CA ILE A 141 -16.45 -8.03 -1.17
C ILE A 141 -16.19 -6.69 -0.49
N GLN A 142 -16.45 -6.62 0.81
CA GLN A 142 -16.13 -5.45 1.61
C GLN A 142 -14.63 -5.15 1.61
N THR A 143 -14.26 -3.87 1.46
CA THR A 143 -12.90 -3.36 1.63
C THR A 143 -12.88 -2.02 2.31
N ALA A 144 -11.83 -1.78 3.09
CA ALA A 144 -11.53 -0.48 3.66
C ALA A 144 -10.02 -0.26 3.62
N VAL A 145 -9.52 0.25 2.48
CA VAL A 145 -8.09 0.54 2.34
C VAL A 145 -7.76 1.87 3.00
N ASN A 146 -6.80 1.86 3.92
CA ASN A 146 -6.36 3.01 4.71
C ASN A 146 -4.83 3.10 4.76
N ALA A 147 -4.34 4.28 5.12
CA ALA A 147 -2.93 4.51 5.40
C ALA A 147 -2.69 4.67 6.91
N GLY A 148 -1.66 4.03 7.45
CA GLY A 148 -1.14 4.26 8.80
C GLY A 148 0.27 4.85 8.74
N PHE A 149 0.64 5.66 9.73
CA PHE A 149 1.96 6.31 9.80
C PHE A 149 2.62 6.08 11.15
N TRP A 150 3.89 5.68 11.12
CA TRP A 150 4.77 5.63 12.28
C TRP A 150 5.81 6.74 12.17
N TRP A 151 5.73 7.72 13.07
CA TRP A 151 6.50 8.96 13.01
C TRP A 151 7.84 8.88 13.73
N ASP A 152 8.07 7.89 14.59
CA ASP A 152 9.34 7.67 15.27
C ASP A 152 10.31 6.83 14.39
N ALA A 153 10.38 7.18 13.10
CA ALA A 153 11.29 6.54 12.16
C ALA A 153 12.64 7.27 12.18
N PRO A 154 13.78 6.58 11.95
CA PRO A 154 15.07 7.23 11.85
C PRO A 154 15.07 8.35 10.80
N VAL A 155 15.66 9.50 11.11
CA VAL A 155 15.82 10.60 10.15
C VAL A 155 16.83 10.24 9.06
N GLU A 156 17.88 9.50 9.44
CA GLU A 156 18.88 8.99 8.52
C GLU A 156 18.30 7.92 7.60
N ARG A 157 18.69 7.98 6.32
CA ARG A 157 18.14 7.10 5.29
C ARG A 157 18.43 5.63 5.56
N LYS A 158 19.68 5.27 5.84
CA LYS A 158 20.11 3.87 5.93
C LYS A 158 19.41 3.12 7.07
N PRO A 159 19.40 3.61 8.33
CA PRO A 159 18.67 2.94 9.41
C PRO A 159 17.16 2.86 9.14
N ARG A 160 16.57 3.87 8.48
CA ARG A 160 15.15 3.85 8.13
C ARG A 160 14.81 2.79 7.08
N GLN A 161 15.68 2.62 6.08
CA GLN A 161 15.52 1.59 5.04
C GLN A 161 15.76 0.17 5.60
N GLU A 162 16.66 0.02 6.56
CA GLU A 162 16.84 -1.25 7.29
C GLU A 162 15.58 -1.59 8.11
N LEU A 163 15.00 -0.61 8.80
CA LEU A 163 13.75 -0.79 9.54
C LEU A 163 12.56 -1.10 8.60
N GLU A 164 12.46 -0.41 7.46
CA GLU A 164 11.48 -0.71 6.41
C GLU A 164 11.61 -2.16 5.93
N LEU A 165 12.82 -2.61 5.59
CA LEU A 165 13.07 -3.96 5.12
C LEU A 165 12.73 -5.00 6.20
N ASN A 166 13.07 -4.75 7.46
CA ASN A 166 12.72 -5.65 8.57
C ASN A 166 11.19 -5.80 8.71
N LEU A 167 10.43 -4.72 8.54
CA LEU A 167 8.97 -4.75 8.60
C LEU A 167 8.34 -5.40 7.37
N ILE A 168 8.88 -5.18 6.16
CA ILE A 168 8.51 -5.94 4.95
C ILE A 168 8.75 -7.44 5.19
N LEU A 169 9.90 -7.75 5.79
CA LEU A 169 10.35 -9.04 6.31
C LEU A 169 9.30 -9.76 7.14
N LYS A 170 8.97 -9.09 8.24
CA LYS A 170 8.07 -9.53 9.30
C LYS A 170 6.67 -9.76 8.75
N TRP A 171 6.07 -8.72 8.17
CA TRP A 171 4.66 -8.72 7.78
C TRP A 171 4.40 -9.40 6.43
N ARG A 172 5.44 -9.63 5.64
CA ARG A 172 5.37 -10.14 4.26
C ARG A 172 4.25 -9.47 3.47
N SER A 173 4.22 -8.15 3.48
CA SER A 173 3.21 -7.36 2.79
C SER A 173 3.18 -7.70 1.29
N PRO A 174 2.01 -8.00 0.71
CA PRO A 174 1.90 -8.54 -0.65
C PRO A 174 2.25 -7.55 -1.76
N PHE A 175 2.13 -6.24 -1.54
CA PHE A 175 2.44 -5.24 -2.56
C PHE A 175 3.91 -4.82 -2.55
N ASN A 176 4.70 -5.33 -1.60
CA ASN A 176 6.15 -5.18 -1.61
C ASN A 176 6.77 -6.25 -2.49
N LYS A 177 7.63 -5.83 -3.43
CA LYS A 177 8.26 -6.70 -4.44
C LYS A 177 9.06 -7.85 -3.82
N GLU A 178 9.59 -7.62 -2.62
CA GLU A 178 10.34 -8.58 -1.82
C GLU A 178 9.53 -9.85 -1.53
N ASN A 179 8.19 -9.77 -1.58
CA ASN A 179 7.30 -10.90 -1.26
C ASN A 179 6.58 -11.48 -2.48
N TRP A 180 6.86 -11.00 -3.70
CA TRP A 180 6.18 -11.46 -4.92
C TRP A 180 6.47 -12.91 -5.27
N GLU A 181 7.66 -13.43 -4.97
CA GLU A 181 7.96 -14.85 -5.16
C GLU A 181 7.01 -15.73 -4.32
N ARG A 182 6.61 -15.26 -3.14
CA ARG A 182 5.74 -15.99 -2.23
C ARG A 182 4.25 -15.82 -2.53
N TRP A 183 3.81 -14.59 -2.81
CA TRP A 183 2.39 -14.27 -2.95
C TRP A 183 1.93 -14.12 -4.40
N GLY A 184 2.85 -14.16 -5.36
CA GLY A 184 2.59 -13.82 -6.75
C GLY A 184 2.44 -12.32 -6.99
N GLN A 185 2.19 -11.98 -8.26
CA GLN A 185 1.90 -10.62 -8.73
C GLN A 185 0.46 -10.57 -9.24
N PRO A 186 -0.54 -10.44 -8.36
CA PRO A 186 -1.95 -10.64 -8.75
C PRO A 186 -2.50 -9.55 -9.67
N PHE A 187 -1.80 -8.41 -9.83
CA PHE A 187 -2.31 -7.21 -10.51
C PHE A 187 -1.42 -6.66 -11.62
N GLY A 188 -0.33 -7.34 -11.97
CA GLY A 188 0.59 -6.96 -13.06
C GLY A 188 2.03 -6.71 -12.61
#